data_AF-A0AAU9WWX5-F1
#
_entry.id   AF-A0AAU9WWX5-F1
#
_cell.length_a   1.000
_cell.length_b   1.000
_cell.length_c   1.000
_cell.angle_alpha   90.00
_cell.angle_beta   90.00
_cell.angle_gamma   90.00
#
_symmetry.space_group_name_H-M   'P 1'
#
loop_
_entity.id
_entity.type
_entity.pdbx_description
1 polymer ?
#
loop_
_entity_poly.entity_id
_entity_poly.type
_entity_poly.pdbx_seq_one_letter_code
_entity_poly.pdbx_strand_id
1 'polypeptide(L)'
;MKCVLFLYSESDSAKAEQLKDYLQGKLRKVADLRNITDILAEEQDFKKELSRSSCVVLTGSRHASSLIQNKRQETEDDFITFDGKEIHDAFTGNKELLDRLVIVFFTERNKNDWIPTGLDESRIFYLPGEKIQRGNPSLDHLEDCINL
;
A
#
# COMPACT_ATOMS: atom_id res chain seq x y z
N MET A 1 -16.35 10.09 -0.68
CA MET A 1 -15.70 8.82 -0.30
C MET A 1 -14.21 9.05 -0.42
N LYS A 2 -13.42 8.71 0.60
CA LYS A 2 -11.96 8.79 0.56
C LYS A 2 -11.45 7.78 -0.48
N CYS A 3 -10.49 8.15 -1.31
CA CYS A 3 -9.82 7.20 -2.20
C CYS A 3 -8.59 6.66 -1.48
N VAL A 4 -8.50 5.33 -1.36
CA VAL A 4 -7.38 4.64 -0.74
C VAL A 4 -6.72 3.76 -1.79
N LEU A 5 -5.45 4.05 -2.06
CA LEU A 5 -4.67 3.31 -3.04
C LEU A 5 -3.95 2.15 -2.36
N PHE A 6 -4.20 0.93 -2.82
CA PHE A 6 -3.56 -0.29 -2.34
C PHE A 6 -2.47 -0.72 -3.31
N LEU A 7 -1.22 -0.71 -2.85
CA LEU A 7 -0.04 -1.07 -3.62
C LEU A 7 0.61 -2.32 -3.04
N TYR A 8 0.87 -3.31 -3.88
CA TYR A 8 1.55 -4.55 -3.51
C TYR A 8 2.22 -5.14 -4.74
N SER A 9 3.31 -5.88 -4.51
CA SER A 9 3.93 -6.66 -5.58
C SER A 9 3.09 -7.91 -5.88
N GLU A 10 3.27 -8.50 -7.05
CA GLU A 10 2.61 -9.76 -7.43
C GLU A 10 2.85 -10.87 -6.38
N SER A 11 4.07 -10.93 -5.83
CA SER A 11 4.46 -11.90 -4.79
C SER A 11 3.68 -11.74 -3.47
N ASP A 12 3.11 -10.57 -3.23
CA ASP A 12 2.36 -10.22 -2.02
C ASP A 12 0.84 -10.25 -2.23
N SER A 13 0.39 -10.41 -3.48
CA SER A 13 -1.01 -10.25 -3.93
C SER A 13 -2.02 -10.99 -3.06
N ALA A 14 -1.82 -12.28 -2.80
CA ALA A 14 -2.79 -13.09 -2.06
C ALA A 14 -3.13 -12.52 -0.66
N LYS A 15 -2.13 -12.03 0.08
CA LYS A 15 -2.34 -11.45 1.43
C LYS A 15 -2.79 -10.00 1.35
N ALA A 16 -2.27 -9.25 0.39
CA ALA A 16 -2.67 -7.87 0.18
C ALA A 16 -4.15 -7.77 -0.20
N GLU A 17 -4.62 -8.67 -1.08
CA GLU A 17 -6.04 -8.76 -1.46
C GLU A 17 -6.91 -9.19 -0.29
N GLN A 18 -6.48 -10.17 0.51
CA GLN A 18 -7.20 -10.54 1.73
C GLN A 18 -7.36 -9.35 2.70
N LEU A 19 -6.31 -8.54 2.86
CA LEU A 19 -6.37 -7.33 3.68
C LEU A 19 -7.28 -6.26 3.05
N LYS A 20 -7.17 -6.05 1.73
CA LYS A 20 -8.00 -5.11 0.97
C LYS A 20 -9.48 -5.47 1.13
N ASP A 21 -9.86 -6.72 0.93
CA ASP A 21 -11.23 -7.21 1.06
C ASP A 21 -11.78 -7.02 2.48
N TYR A 22 -10.95 -7.32 3.48
CA TYR A 22 -11.30 -7.07 4.89
C TYR A 22 -11.57 -5.57 5.13
N LEU A 23 -10.64 -4.70 4.73
CA LEU A 23 -10.75 -3.26 4.91
C LEU A 23 -11.91 -2.66 4.10
N GLN A 24 -12.14 -3.13 2.87
CA GLN A 24 -13.27 -2.72 2.04
C GLN A 24 -14.58 -3.07 2.74
N GLY A 25 -14.71 -4.27 3.31
CA GLY A 25 -15.89 -4.66 4.09
C GLY A 25 -16.17 -3.73 5.27
N LYS A 26 -15.12 -3.23 5.93
CA LYS A 26 -15.19 -2.32 7.09
C LYS A 26 -15.45 -0.88 6.72
N LEU A 27 -14.71 -0.39 5.72
CA LEU A 27 -14.59 1.02 5.38
C LEU A 27 -15.46 1.42 4.18
N ARG A 28 -16.19 0.50 3.53
CA ARG A 28 -17.04 0.77 2.33
C ARG A 28 -17.97 1.98 2.39
N LYS A 29 -18.34 2.45 3.59
CA LYS A 29 -19.21 3.63 3.75
C LYS A 29 -18.43 4.95 3.66
N VAL A 30 -17.12 4.92 3.87
CA VAL A 30 -16.27 6.10 4.02
C VAL A 30 -15.10 6.12 3.04
N ALA A 31 -14.60 4.95 2.62
CA ALA A 31 -13.46 4.80 1.72
C ALA A 31 -13.76 3.85 0.55
N ASP A 32 -13.15 4.15 -0.59
CA ASP A 32 -13.07 3.34 -1.80
C ASP A 32 -11.63 2.84 -1.91
N LEU A 33 -11.41 1.53 -1.72
CA LEU A 33 -10.09 0.92 -1.82
C LEU A 33 -9.88 0.43 -3.25
N ARG A 34 -8.86 0.96 -3.91
CA ARG A 34 -8.50 0.63 -5.29
C ARG A 34 -7.09 0.06 -5.35
N ASN A 35 -6.90 -1.06 -6.02
CA ASN A 35 -5.57 -1.54 -6.39
C ASN A 35 -5.21 -1.11 -7.82
N ILE A 36 -4.05 -1.53 -8.31
CA ILE A 36 -3.60 -1.19 -9.65
C ILE A 36 -4.50 -1.77 -10.75
N THR A 37 -5.06 -2.97 -10.55
CA THR A 37 -5.97 -3.61 -11.51
C THR A 37 -7.27 -2.81 -11.67
N ASP A 38 -7.81 -2.29 -10.56
CA ASP A 38 -8.97 -1.40 -10.54
C ASP A 38 -8.69 -0.10 -11.32
N ILE A 39 -7.46 0.42 -11.22
CA ILE A 39 -7.00 1.65 -11.91
C ILE A 39 -6.82 1.41 -13.41
N LEU A 40 -6.17 0.30 -13.78
CA LEU A 40 -5.92 -0.07 -15.17
C LEU A 40 -7.23 -0.29 -15.94
N ALA A 41 -8.25 -0.87 -15.28
CA ALA A 41 -9.58 -1.04 -15.86
C ALA A 41 -10.30 0.29 -16.15
N GLU A 42 -9.92 1.39 -15.49
CA GLU A 42 -10.53 2.71 -15.65
C GLU A 42 -9.71 3.68 -16.55
N GLU A 43 -8.73 3.18 -17.32
CA GLU A 43 -7.79 3.97 -18.15
C GLU A 43 -6.96 5.01 -17.35
N GLN A 44 -6.84 4.83 -16.04
CA GLN A 44 -6.25 5.82 -15.15
C GLN A 44 -4.72 5.68 -15.02
N ASP A 45 -4.05 6.83 -14.98
CA ASP A 45 -2.60 6.92 -14.80
C ASP A 45 -2.25 6.82 -13.30
N PHE A 46 -1.35 5.91 -12.95
CA PHE A 46 -0.85 5.70 -11.59
C PHE A 46 -0.50 7.03 -10.88
N LYS A 47 0.13 7.97 -11.57
CA LYS A 47 0.50 9.28 -10.98
C LYS A 47 -0.71 10.09 -10.57
N LYS A 48 -1.75 10.08 -11.41
CA LYS A 48 -3.00 10.81 -11.13
C LYS A 48 -3.68 10.20 -9.91
N GLU A 49 -3.77 8.88 -9.84
CA GLU A 49 -4.41 8.20 -8.72
C GLU A 49 -3.61 8.35 -7.43
N LEU A 50 -2.29 8.25 -7.48
CA LEU A 50 -1.43 8.54 -6.34
C LEU A 50 -1.65 9.96 -5.81
N SER A 51 -1.75 10.95 -6.70
CA SER A 51 -1.97 12.35 -6.30
C SER A 51 -3.35 12.63 -5.69
N ARG A 52 -4.38 11.91 -6.15
CA ARG A 52 -5.78 12.06 -5.73
C ARG A 52 -6.11 11.25 -4.48
N SER A 53 -5.32 10.23 -4.20
CA SER A 53 -5.53 9.34 -3.08
C SER A 53 -5.34 10.08 -1.75
N SER A 54 -6.31 9.91 -0.87
CA SER A 54 -6.25 10.44 0.50
C SER A 54 -5.34 9.60 1.40
N CYS A 55 -5.14 8.32 1.05
CA CYS A 55 -4.23 7.42 1.75
C CYS A 55 -3.65 6.41 0.74
N VAL A 56 -2.40 6.00 0.96
CA VAL A 56 -1.75 4.93 0.20
C VAL A 56 -1.34 3.85 1.18
N VAL A 57 -1.81 2.63 0.97
CA VAL A 57 -1.41 1.45 1.72
C VAL A 57 -0.45 0.64 0.85
N LEU A 58 0.81 0.57 1.25
CA LEU A 58 1.86 -0.18 0.57
C LEU A 58 2.16 -1.46 1.35
N THR A 59 2.12 -2.61 0.68
CA THR A 59 2.63 -3.85 1.25
C THR A 59 4.15 -3.86 1.22
N GLY A 60 4.76 -3.91 2.40
CA GLY A 60 6.19 -4.05 2.59
C GLY A 60 6.60 -5.53 2.56
N SER A 61 7.55 -5.84 1.68
CA SER A 61 8.19 -7.15 1.59
C SER A 61 9.60 -6.98 1.05
N ARG A 62 10.42 -8.05 1.12
CA ARG A 62 11.77 -8.04 0.52
C ARG A 62 11.71 -7.81 -0.98
N HIS A 63 10.69 -8.37 -1.64
CA HIS A 63 10.52 -8.25 -3.08
C HIS A 63 10.08 -6.84 -3.48
N ALA A 64 9.04 -6.31 -2.84
CA ALA A 64 8.63 -4.91 -3.02
C ALA A 64 9.80 -3.94 -2.75
N SER A 65 10.56 -4.16 -1.67
CA SER A 65 11.73 -3.35 -1.34
C SER A 65 12.79 -3.39 -2.44
N SER A 66 13.08 -4.58 -2.98
CA SER A 66 14.01 -4.76 -4.09
C SER A 66 13.55 -4.00 -5.34
N LEU A 67 12.26 -4.07 -5.68
CA LEU A 67 11.70 -3.34 -6.82
C LEU A 67 11.84 -1.82 -6.64
N ILE A 68 11.49 -1.30 -5.46
CA ILE A 68 11.57 0.13 -5.15
C ILE A 68 13.02 0.64 -5.16
N GLN A 69 13.91 -0.03 -4.42
CA GLN A 69 15.32 0.36 -4.31
C GLN A 69 16.05 0.32 -5.65
N ASN A 70 15.74 -0.67 -6.49
CA ASN A 70 16.37 -0.83 -7.80
C ASN A 70 15.59 -0.13 -8.93
N LYS A 71 14.52 0.63 -8.61
CA LYS A 71 13.68 1.35 -9.57
C LYS A 71 13.15 0.45 -10.70
N ARG A 72 12.72 -0.76 -10.34
CA ARG A 72 12.18 -1.77 -11.26
C ARG A 72 10.66 -1.79 -11.23
N GLN A 73 10.08 -2.28 -12.32
CA GLN A 73 8.65 -2.46 -12.48
C GLN A 73 8.30 -3.96 -12.49
N GLU A 74 7.09 -4.28 -12.04
CA GLU A 74 6.38 -5.51 -12.42
C GLU A 74 5.34 -5.18 -13.47
N THR A 75 5.13 -6.14 -14.37
CA THR A 75 4.16 -6.01 -15.46
C THR A 75 3.38 -7.30 -15.63
N GLU A 76 2.07 -7.17 -15.90
CA GLU A 76 1.18 -8.27 -16.27
C GLU A 76 0.45 -7.86 -17.56
N ASP A 77 0.48 -8.72 -18.58
CA ASP A 77 -0.12 -8.44 -19.91
C ASP A 77 0.25 -7.05 -20.47
N ASP A 78 1.54 -6.68 -20.41
CA ASP A 78 2.10 -5.38 -20.81
C ASP A 78 1.67 -4.17 -19.97
N PHE A 79 0.86 -4.36 -18.93
CA PHE A 79 0.48 -3.31 -17.99
C PHE A 79 1.39 -3.30 -16.77
N ILE A 80 1.81 -2.11 -16.32
CA ILE A 80 2.60 -1.96 -15.09
C ILE A 80 1.69 -2.20 -13.88
N THR A 81 1.99 -3.26 -13.12
CA THR A 81 1.26 -3.62 -11.89
C THR A 81 1.94 -3.10 -10.64
N PHE A 82 3.25 -2.86 -10.69
CA PHE A 82 3.99 -2.25 -9.60
C PHE A 82 5.14 -1.39 -10.15
N ASP A 83 5.15 -0.10 -9.86
CA ASP A 83 6.22 0.81 -10.31
C ASP A 83 7.12 1.24 -9.15
N GLY A 84 8.21 0.50 -8.94
CA GLY A 84 9.17 0.79 -7.88
C GLY A 84 9.85 2.15 -8.04
N LYS A 85 10.03 2.64 -9.28
CA LYS A 85 10.62 3.95 -9.53
C LYS A 85 9.67 5.06 -9.09
N GLU A 86 8.42 4.99 -9.52
CA GLU A 86 7.42 6.00 -9.22
C GLU A 86 7.07 6.01 -7.73
N ILE A 87 6.99 4.85 -7.08
CA ILE A 87 6.85 4.75 -5.61
C ILE A 87 8.04 5.40 -4.90
N HIS A 88 9.27 5.05 -5.31
CA HIS A 88 10.48 5.62 -4.71
C HIS A 88 10.47 7.15 -4.83
N ASP A 89 10.27 7.67 -6.06
CA ASP A 89 10.38 9.09 -6.35
C ASP A 89 9.22 9.88 -5.72
N ALA A 90 8.02 9.31 -5.60
CA ALA A 90 6.88 9.96 -4.96
C ALA A 90 7.03 10.13 -3.45
N PHE A 91 7.58 9.14 -2.74
CA PHE A 91 7.71 9.19 -1.28
C PHE A 91 9.09 9.65 -0.79
N THR A 92 10.00 9.99 -1.72
CA THR A 92 11.28 10.59 -1.36
C THR A 92 11.20 12.11 -1.41
N GLY A 93 11.20 12.75 -0.23
CA GLY A 93 11.28 14.22 -0.13
C GLY A 93 9.95 14.97 -0.31
N ASN A 94 8.84 14.26 -0.56
CA ASN A 94 7.51 14.85 -0.56
C ASN A 94 6.78 14.55 0.76
N LYS A 95 6.80 15.52 1.69
CA LYS A 95 6.18 15.36 3.02
C LYS A 95 4.66 15.11 2.94
N GLU A 96 3.97 15.79 2.03
CA GLU A 96 2.51 15.66 1.90
C GLU A 96 2.09 14.23 1.47
N LEU A 97 2.82 13.63 0.52
CA LEU A 97 2.59 12.24 0.13
C LEU A 97 3.04 11.27 1.22
N LEU A 98 4.15 11.56 1.90
CA LEU A 98 4.66 10.73 2.99
C LEU A 98 3.66 10.65 4.15
N ASP A 99 3.01 11.75 4.50
CA ASP A 99 1.97 11.81 5.55
C ASP A 99 0.72 10.97 5.19
N ARG A 100 0.55 10.60 3.91
CA ARG A 100 -0.55 9.73 3.43
C ARG A 100 -0.16 8.26 3.33
N LEU A 101 1.14 7.93 3.39
CA LEU A 101 1.66 6.58 3.24
C LEU A 101 1.52 5.75 4.53
N VAL A 102 0.92 4.57 4.40
CA VAL A 102 0.88 3.51 5.40
C VAL A 102 1.61 2.31 4.83
N ILE A 103 2.52 1.69 5.60
CA ILE A 103 3.23 0.49 5.17
C ILE A 103 2.78 -0.70 6.03
N VAL A 104 2.39 -1.79 5.38
CA VAL A 104 1.95 -3.02 6.05
C VAL A 104 2.91 -4.16 5.71
N PHE A 105 3.48 -4.78 6.73
CA PHE A 105 4.30 -5.97 6.60
C PHE A 105 3.53 -7.22 7.05
N PHE A 106 3.51 -8.26 6.22
CA PHE A 106 2.93 -9.57 6.57
C PHE A 106 3.93 -10.54 7.20
N THR A 107 5.21 -10.19 7.18
CA THR A 107 6.33 -10.91 7.80
C THR A 107 7.16 -9.94 8.62
N GLU A 108 8.01 -10.44 9.50
CA GLU A 108 8.89 -9.57 10.29
C GLU A 108 9.77 -8.70 9.38
N ARG A 109 9.76 -7.38 9.65
CA ARG A 109 10.55 -6.38 8.93
C ARG A 109 12.03 -6.67 9.10
N ASN A 110 12.78 -6.53 8.02
CA ASN A 110 14.22 -6.61 7.97
C ASN A 110 14.84 -5.21 7.77
N LYS A 111 16.08 -5.03 8.20
CA LYS A 111 16.89 -3.82 7.95
C LYS A 111 17.04 -3.46 6.46
N ASN A 112 16.90 -4.43 5.56
CA ASN A 112 17.00 -4.22 4.12
C ASN A 112 15.67 -3.80 3.49
N ASP A 113 14.55 -3.87 4.24
CA ASP A 113 13.26 -3.46 3.70
C ASP A 113 13.24 -1.94 3.50
N TRP A 114 12.68 -1.52 2.38
CA TRP A 114 12.61 -0.12 2.01
C TRP A 114 11.57 0.60 2.86
N ILE A 115 11.99 1.66 3.51
CA ILE A 115 11.16 2.61 4.23
C ILE A 115 11.64 4.00 3.82
N PRO A 116 10.76 4.90 3.34
CA PRO A 116 11.16 6.25 2.98
C PRO A 116 11.59 7.03 4.24
N THR A 117 12.67 7.79 4.11
CA THR A 117 13.19 8.61 5.21
C THR A 117 12.14 9.61 5.69
N GLY A 118 11.88 9.63 6.99
CA GLY A 118 10.94 10.56 7.62
C GLY A 118 9.52 10.04 7.75
N LEU A 119 9.24 8.80 7.30
CA LEU A 119 7.95 8.16 7.58
C LEU A 119 7.76 7.99 9.09
N ASP A 120 6.57 8.33 9.59
CA ASP A 120 6.20 8.08 10.98
C ASP A 120 6.09 6.57 11.22
N GLU A 121 6.84 6.05 12.20
CA GLU A 121 6.81 4.64 12.60
C GLU A 121 5.41 4.20 13.07
N SER A 122 4.55 5.14 13.52
CA SER A 122 3.15 4.84 13.84
C SER A 122 2.31 4.40 12.63
N ARG A 123 2.78 4.71 11.41
CA ARG A 123 2.15 4.34 10.12
C ARG A 123 2.73 3.07 9.52
N ILE A 124 3.58 2.35 10.26
CA ILE A 124 4.16 1.08 9.85
C ILE A 124 3.53 -0.03 10.70
N PHE A 125 2.85 -0.95 10.03
CA PHE A 125 2.08 -2.02 10.66
C PHE A 125 2.70 -3.37 10.40
N TYR A 126 2.77 -4.21 11.45
CA TYR A 126 3.08 -5.62 11.32
C TYR A 126 1.82 -6.45 11.54
N LEU A 127 1.38 -7.15 10.48
CA LEU A 127 0.18 -7.98 10.45
C LEU A 127 0.55 -9.40 10.00
N PRO A 128 1.01 -10.28 10.92
CA PRO A 128 1.31 -11.65 10.53
C PRO A 128 0.06 -12.33 9.95
N GLY A 129 0.23 -13.07 8.84
CA GLY A 129 -0.85 -13.45 7.92
C GLY A 129 -2.08 -14.14 8.52
N GLU A 130 -1.95 -14.85 9.65
CA GLU A 130 -3.09 -15.50 10.32
C GLU A 130 -4.00 -14.52 11.08
N LYS A 131 -3.64 -13.24 11.16
CA LYS A 131 -4.32 -12.25 12.00
C LYS A 131 -5.19 -11.24 11.24
N ILE A 132 -5.50 -11.48 9.96
CA ILE A 132 -6.47 -10.65 9.20
C ILE A 132 -7.90 -11.08 9.58
N GLN A 133 -8.26 -10.86 10.84
CA GLN A 133 -9.57 -11.18 11.39
C GLN A 133 -9.96 -10.19 12.49
N ARG A 134 -11.27 -10.03 12.71
CA ARG A 134 -11.82 -9.08 13.68
C ARG A 134 -11.25 -9.31 15.09
N GLY A 135 -10.98 -8.22 15.81
CA GLY A 135 -10.45 -8.27 17.18
C GLY A 135 -8.92 -8.30 17.25
N ASN A 136 -8.24 -8.11 16.11
CA ASN A 136 -6.80 -7.80 16.08
C ASN A 136 -6.61 -6.28 16.28
N PRO A 137 -6.01 -5.84 17.42
CA PRO A 137 -5.82 -4.41 17.69
C PRO A 137 -4.98 -3.69 16.62
N SER A 138 -4.06 -4.39 15.95
CA SER A 138 -3.27 -3.82 14.86
C SER A 138 -4.12 -3.53 13.62
N LEU A 139 -5.18 -4.30 13.37
CA LEU A 139 -6.14 -4.01 12.29
C LEU A 139 -7.04 -2.85 12.67
N ASP A 140 -7.53 -2.81 13.91
CA ASP A 140 -8.38 -1.70 14.37
C ASP A 140 -7.60 -0.37 14.26
N HIS A 141 -6.33 -0.36 14.65
CA HIS A 141 -5.46 0.80 14.48
C HIS A 141 -5.18 1.14 13.01
N LEU A 142 -5.02 0.13 12.14
CA LEU A 142 -4.87 0.36 10.70
C LEU A 142 -6.15 0.97 10.09
N GLU A 143 -7.32 0.47 10.47
CA GLU A 143 -8.62 1.01 10.07
C GLU A 143 -8.75 2.49 10.44
N ASP A 144 -8.39 2.85 11.69
CA ASP A 144 -8.38 4.24 12.15
C ASP A 144 -7.36 5.09 11.39
N CYS A 145 -6.14 4.57 11.15
CA CYS A 145 -5.08 5.27 10.43
C CYS A 145 -5.46 5.61 8.98
N ILE A 146 -6.18 4.72 8.31
CA ILE A 146 -6.70 4.93 6.94
C ILE A 146 -7.89 5.92 6.95
N ASN A 147 -8.67 5.94 8.03
CA ASN A 147 -9.88 6.76 8.13
C ASN A 147 -9.61 8.20 8.63
N LEU A 148 -8.49 8.48 9.27
CA LEU A 148 -8.02 9.83 9.63
C LEU A 148 -7.65 10.64 8.37
#